data_AF-A0A916RYG1-F1
#
_entry.id   AF-A0A916RYG1-F1
#
_cell.length_a   1.000
_cell.length_b   1.000
_cell.length_c   1.000
_cell.angle_alpha   90.00
_cell.angle_beta   90.00
_cell.angle_gamma   90.00
#
_symmetry.space_group_name_H-M   'P 1'
#
loop_
_entity.id
_entity.type
_entity.pdbx_description
1 polymer ?
#
loop_
_entity_poly.entity_id
_entity_poly.type
_entity_poly.pdbx_seq_one_letter_code
_entity_poly.pdbx_strand_id
1 'polypeptide(L)'
;MITENNVNDCGIDKARHALAARIFEDLKEGRFSPLADEAAVVKHYSRFPSDSAWQQFLRACRAYSTLRGCLVLVDDTNECFVDSAEINGEYDFEFMNEFACRSATIYRDKLRGLEKQGLVLLTVYLLPSANYEKFAWSHFSERGEYVGEIKVQLG
;
A
#
# COMPACT_ATOMS: atom_id res chain seq x y z
N MET A 1 32.80 -6.26 17.42
CA MET A 1 32.45 -5.59 16.16
C MET A 1 30.95 -5.55 16.09
N ILE A 2 30.36 -4.37 16.18
CA ILE A 2 28.95 -4.17 15.91
C ILE A 2 28.84 -4.25 14.39
N THR A 3 28.25 -5.31 13.86
CA THR A 3 27.83 -5.34 12.46
C THR A 3 26.84 -4.21 12.28
N GLU A 4 27.18 -3.23 11.44
CA GLU A 4 26.28 -2.21 10.96
C GLU A 4 24.98 -2.91 10.55
N ASN A 5 23.89 -2.65 11.29
CA ASN A 5 22.55 -2.95 10.82
C ASN A 5 22.42 -2.16 9.53
N ASN A 6 22.55 -2.84 8.39
CA ASN A 6 22.31 -2.27 7.09
C ASN A 6 20.84 -1.84 7.08
N VAL A 7 20.60 -0.55 7.33
CA VAL A 7 19.28 0.13 7.28
C VAL A 7 18.63 -0.01 5.88
N ASN A 8 19.33 -0.64 4.92
CA ASN A 8 18.90 -0.87 3.55
C ASN A 8 18.27 -2.25 3.28
N ASP A 9 18.16 -3.15 4.26
CA ASP A 9 17.47 -4.43 4.02
C ASP A 9 15.95 -4.22 4.09
N CYS A 10 15.34 -3.81 2.98
CA CYS A 10 13.88 -3.68 2.82
C CYS A 10 13.18 -5.06 2.79
N GLY A 11 13.77 -6.10 3.37
CA GLY A 11 13.27 -7.47 3.37
C GLY A 11 13.48 -8.23 2.05
N ILE A 12 14.32 -7.71 1.14
CA ILE A 12 14.64 -8.36 -0.15
C ILE A 12 16.12 -8.75 -0.21
N ASP A 13 16.39 -9.99 0.19
CA ASP A 13 17.69 -10.63 -0.04
C ASP A 13 17.89 -10.94 -1.53
N LYS A 14 18.89 -10.30 -2.16
CA LYS A 14 19.27 -10.47 -3.57
C LYS A 14 19.63 -11.91 -3.94
N ALA A 15 20.24 -12.68 -3.03
CA ALA A 15 20.64 -14.05 -3.30
C ALA A 15 19.45 -15.02 -3.29
N ARG A 16 18.39 -14.69 -2.55
CA ARG A 16 17.18 -15.52 -2.39
C ARG A 16 16.01 -15.06 -3.26
N HIS A 17 15.94 -13.79 -3.64
CA HIS A 17 14.81 -13.19 -4.35
C HIS A 17 15.27 -12.39 -5.58
N ALA A 18 16.05 -13.01 -6.47
CA ALA A 18 16.68 -12.32 -7.61
C ALA A 18 15.68 -11.52 -8.47
N LEU A 19 14.47 -12.05 -8.71
CA LEU A 19 13.43 -11.35 -9.46
C LEU A 19 12.82 -10.18 -8.68
N ALA A 20 12.36 -10.38 -7.43
CA ALA A 20 11.81 -9.28 -6.64
C ALA A 20 12.85 -8.15 -6.41
N ALA A 21 14.12 -8.50 -6.21
CA ALA A 21 15.20 -7.52 -6.12
C ALA A 21 15.36 -6.70 -7.40
N ARG A 22 15.26 -7.35 -8.57
CA ARG A 22 15.29 -6.64 -9.86
C ARG A 22 14.09 -5.71 -10.01
N ILE A 23 12.89 -6.19 -9.71
CA ILE A 23 11.65 -5.40 -9.79
C ILE A 23 11.75 -4.19 -8.85
N PHE A 24 12.22 -4.39 -7.63
CA PHE A 24 12.41 -3.31 -6.65
C PHE A 24 13.33 -2.20 -7.16
N GLU A 25 14.45 -2.53 -7.81
CA GLU A 25 15.31 -1.52 -8.43
C GLU A 25 14.64 -0.85 -9.64
N ASP A 26 13.87 -1.58 -10.45
CA ASP A 26 13.09 -0.98 -11.54
C ASP A 26 12.02 0.01 -11.03
N LEU A 27 11.40 -0.26 -9.88
CA LEU A 27 10.48 0.67 -9.20
C LEU A 27 11.23 1.91 -8.70
N LYS A 28 12.37 1.74 -8.03
CA LYS A 28 13.21 2.85 -7.52
C LYS A 28 13.70 3.78 -8.62
N GLU A 29 14.08 3.21 -9.75
CA GLU A 29 14.55 3.97 -10.92
C GLU A 29 13.40 4.53 -11.79
N GLY A 30 12.14 4.27 -11.43
CA GLY A 30 10.98 4.71 -12.20
C GLY A 30 10.83 4.03 -13.56
N ARG A 31 11.51 2.89 -13.77
CA ARG A 31 11.43 2.08 -15.01
C ARG A 31 10.17 1.23 -15.09
N PHE A 32 9.51 1.00 -13.96
CA PHE A 32 8.27 0.25 -13.87
C PHE A 32 7.34 0.88 -12.85
N SER A 33 6.02 0.70 -13.04
CA SER A 33 5.01 1.34 -12.17
C SER A 33 4.58 0.40 -11.04
N PRO A 34 4.47 0.88 -9.78
CA PRO A 34 3.88 0.10 -8.69
C PRO A 34 2.37 -0.14 -8.89
N LEU A 35 1.73 0.57 -9.82
CA LEU A 35 0.32 0.41 -10.18
C LEU A 35 0.09 -0.59 -11.32
N ALA A 36 1.13 -1.24 -11.84
CA ALA A 36 1.00 -2.20 -12.94
C ALA A 36 0.07 -3.37 -12.59
N ASP A 37 -0.72 -3.84 -13.54
CA ASP A 37 -1.54 -5.05 -13.39
C ASP A 37 -0.72 -6.34 -13.60
N GLU A 38 -1.32 -7.48 -13.24
CA GLU A 38 -0.66 -8.78 -13.35
C GLU A 38 -0.23 -9.08 -14.80
N ALA A 39 -1.05 -8.75 -15.79
CA ALA A 39 -0.74 -9.00 -17.20
C ALA A 39 0.50 -8.22 -17.65
N ALA A 40 0.62 -6.94 -17.26
CA ALA A 40 1.78 -6.10 -17.56
C ALA A 40 3.05 -6.62 -16.86
N VAL A 41 2.93 -7.03 -15.59
CA VAL A 41 4.04 -7.63 -14.82
C VAL A 41 4.53 -8.91 -15.49
N VAL A 42 3.63 -9.86 -15.74
CA VAL A 42 3.97 -11.16 -16.32
C VAL A 42 4.58 -10.99 -17.72
N LYS A 43 4.04 -10.08 -18.54
CA LYS A 43 4.60 -9.78 -19.85
C LYS A 43 6.03 -9.21 -19.73
N HIS A 44 6.24 -8.23 -18.85
CA HIS A 44 7.53 -7.55 -18.68
C HIS A 44 8.62 -8.50 -18.13
N TYR A 45 8.26 -9.35 -17.17
CA TYR A 45 9.18 -10.25 -16.46
C TYR A 45 9.07 -11.72 -16.91
N SER A 46 8.48 -11.98 -18.08
CA SER A 46 8.23 -13.31 -18.65
C SER A 46 9.45 -14.22 -18.82
N ARG A 47 10.67 -13.65 -18.78
CA ARG A 47 11.93 -14.39 -18.97
C ARG A 47 12.45 -15.08 -17.71
N PHE A 48 11.81 -14.87 -16.55
CA PHE A 48 12.27 -15.41 -15.28
C PHE A 48 11.50 -16.70 -14.92
N PRO A 49 12.20 -17.83 -14.72
CA PRO A 49 11.57 -19.15 -14.51
C PRO A 49 11.14 -19.45 -13.06
N SER A 50 11.19 -18.49 -12.14
CA SER A 50 10.98 -18.70 -10.69
C SER A 50 9.75 -17.97 -10.15
N ASP A 51 8.86 -18.69 -9.44
CA ASP A 51 7.60 -18.20 -8.85
C ASP A 51 6.71 -17.41 -9.83
N SER A 52 5.45 -17.12 -9.49
CA SER A 52 4.68 -16.23 -10.37
C SER A 52 5.30 -14.83 -10.29
N ALA A 53 5.65 -14.23 -11.44
CA ALA A 53 6.22 -12.88 -11.51
C ALA A 53 5.37 -11.86 -10.75
N TRP A 54 4.06 -12.10 -10.70
CA TRP A 54 3.09 -11.35 -9.91
C TRP A 54 3.38 -11.38 -8.40
N GLN A 55 3.62 -12.55 -7.81
CA GLN A 55 3.97 -12.66 -6.39
C GLN A 55 5.29 -11.95 -6.05
N GLN A 56 6.27 -12.04 -6.95
CA GLN A 56 7.55 -11.36 -6.78
C GLN A 56 7.40 -9.84 -6.92
N PHE A 57 6.50 -9.37 -7.78
CA PHE A 57 6.12 -7.97 -7.88
C PHE A 57 5.43 -7.46 -6.61
N LEU A 58 4.45 -8.18 -6.07
CA LEU A 58 3.79 -7.81 -4.81
C LEU A 58 4.79 -7.70 -3.66
N ARG A 59 5.76 -8.62 -3.58
CA ARG A 59 6.87 -8.55 -2.62
C ARG A 59 7.73 -7.30 -2.82
N ALA A 60 8.08 -6.98 -4.07
CA ALA A 60 8.85 -5.79 -4.41
C ALA A 60 8.09 -4.50 -4.06
N CYS A 61 6.78 -4.44 -4.28
CA CYS A 61 5.94 -3.30 -3.89
C CYS A 61 5.93 -3.08 -2.38
N ARG A 62 5.79 -4.15 -1.58
CA ARG A 62 5.84 -4.05 -0.11
C ARG A 62 7.19 -3.57 0.42
N ALA A 63 8.28 -4.04 -0.19
CA ALA A 63 9.60 -3.50 0.13
C ALA A 63 9.74 -2.03 -0.31
N TYR A 64 9.20 -1.68 -1.48
CA TYR A 64 9.28 -0.32 -1.99
C TYR A 64 8.46 0.67 -1.16
N SER A 65 7.33 0.25 -0.57
CA SER A 65 6.56 1.09 0.34
C SER A 65 7.30 1.45 1.62
N THR A 66 8.30 0.69 2.05
CA THR A 66 9.14 1.09 3.21
C THR A 66 10.11 2.21 2.84
N LEU A 67 10.44 2.38 1.55
CA LEU A 67 11.31 3.45 1.07
C LEU A 67 10.52 4.68 0.61
N ARG A 68 9.40 4.45 -0.09
CA ARG A 68 8.49 5.47 -0.64
C ARG A 68 7.07 4.97 -0.56
N GLY A 69 6.49 5.11 0.63
CA GLY A 69 5.13 4.65 0.93
C GLY A 69 4.11 5.78 1.08
N CYS A 70 2.84 5.39 1.04
CA CYS A 70 1.74 6.20 1.51
C CYS A 70 0.78 5.31 2.32
N LEU A 71 0.06 5.95 3.24
CA LEU A 71 -1.12 5.36 3.88
C LEU A 71 -2.33 5.61 2.99
N VAL A 72 -3.16 4.59 2.83
CA VAL A 72 -4.42 4.65 2.09
C VAL A 72 -5.53 4.20 3.02
N LEU A 73 -6.55 5.03 3.18
CA LEU A 73 -7.76 4.71 3.93
C LEU A 73 -8.86 4.29 2.93
N VAL A 74 -9.52 3.19 3.22
CA VAL A 74 -10.63 2.66 2.42
C VAL A 74 -11.83 2.35 3.31
N ASP A 75 -13.02 2.31 2.72
CA ASP A 75 -14.24 1.86 3.35
C ASP A 75 -14.54 0.42 2.92
N ASP A 76 -14.54 -0.52 3.87
CA ASP A 76 -14.82 -1.94 3.62
C ASP A 76 -16.32 -2.21 3.47
N THR A 77 -17.18 -1.35 4.02
CA THR A 77 -18.64 -1.48 3.95
C THR A 77 -19.16 -1.05 2.58
N ASN A 78 -18.57 0.00 2.00
CA ASN A 78 -18.91 0.51 0.68
C ASN A 78 -17.89 0.11 -0.41
N GLU A 79 -16.86 -0.66 -0.04
CA GLU A 79 -15.79 -1.13 -0.93
C GLU A 79 -15.19 0.00 -1.79
N CYS A 80 -14.79 1.11 -1.15
CA CYS A 80 -14.30 2.30 -1.87
C CYS A 80 -13.06 2.97 -1.26
N PHE A 81 -12.32 3.70 -2.10
CA PHE A 81 -11.24 4.60 -1.68
C PHE A 81 -11.81 5.79 -0.87
N VAL A 82 -11.14 6.15 0.23
CA VAL A 82 -11.49 7.32 1.05
C VAL A 82 -10.46 8.43 0.89
N ASP A 83 -9.21 8.18 1.24
CA ASP A 83 -8.14 9.18 1.25
C ASP A 83 -6.75 8.53 1.26
N SER A 84 -5.70 9.31 1.02
CA SER A 84 -4.31 8.86 1.13
C SER A 84 -3.36 9.95 1.63
N ALA A 85 -2.30 9.56 2.35
CA ALA A 85 -1.24 10.47 2.80
C ALA A 85 0.14 9.87 2.55
N GLU A 86 1.01 10.61 1.87
CA GLU A 86 2.41 10.22 1.69
C GLU A 86 3.15 10.15 3.03
N ILE A 87 4.01 9.15 3.18
CA ILE A 87 4.88 9.03 4.35
C ILE A 87 6.14 9.85 4.09
N ASN A 88 6.34 10.88 4.91
CA ASN A 88 7.53 11.73 4.86
C ASN A 88 8.52 11.27 5.94
N GLY A 89 9.45 10.40 5.57
CA GLY A 89 10.46 9.85 6.50
C GLY A 89 10.12 8.43 6.93
N GLU A 90 10.47 8.07 8.16
CA GLU A 90 10.15 6.75 8.72
C GLU A 90 8.65 6.64 9.03
N TYR A 91 8.10 5.44 8.84
CA TYR A 91 6.73 5.15 9.24
C TYR A 91 6.60 5.23 10.77
N ASP A 92 5.65 6.03 11.23
CA ASP A 92 5.31 6.19 12.64
C ASP A 92 3.82 5.97 12.88
N PHE A 93 3.52 5.31 14.00
CA PHE A 93 2.17 4.97 14.43
C PHE A 93 1.35 6.23 14.81
N GLU A 94 1.99 7.27 15.37
CA GLU A 94 1.29 8.52 15.69
C GLU A 94 0.79 9.20 14.42
N PHE A 95 1.63 9.29 13.39
CA PHE A 95 1.26 9.78 12.06
C PHE A 95 0.10 8.99 11.46
N MET A 96 0.14 7.66 11.54
CA MET A 96 -0.94 6.80 11.04
C MET A 96 -2.27 7.10 11.72
N ASN A 97 -2.28 7.20 13.05
CA ASN A 97 -3.49 7.51 13.81
C ASN A 97 -4.04 8.89 13.50
N GLU A 98 -3.19 9.90 13.35
CA GLU A 98 -3.62 11.26 13.01
C GLU A 98 -4.28 11.28 11.62
N PHE A 99 -3.64 10.66 10.63
CA PHE A 99 -4.20 10.50 9.29
C PHE A 99 -5.56 9.79 9.33
N ALA A 100 -5.63 8.60 9.96
CA ALA A 100 -6.84 7.81 10.02
C ALA A 100 -7.99 8.57 10.71
N CYS A 101 -7.73 9.20 11.87
CA CYS A 101 -8.75 9.96 12.60
C CYS A 101 -9.28 11.16 11.79
N ARG A 102 -8.37 11.93 11.17
CA ARG A 102 -8.74 13.11 10.38
C ARG A 102 -9.58 12.71 9.17
N SER A 103 -9.08 11.76 8.36
CA SER A 103 -9.75 11.34 7.13
C SER A 103 -11.06 10.61 7.43
N ALA A 104 -11.12 9.79 8.49
CA ALA A 104 -12.37 9.17 8.95
C ALA A 104 -13.41 10.20 9.40
N THR A 105 -12.99 11.28 10.09
CA THR A 105 -13.91 12.34 10.53
C THR A 105 -14.52 13.07 9.33
N ILE A 106 -13.69 13.47 8.36
CA ILE A 106 -14.14 14.15 7.13
C ILE A 106 -15.09 13.23 6.35
N TYR A 107 -14.73 11.95 6.21
CA TYR A 107 -15.54 10.99 5.48
C TYR A 107 -16.87 10.69 6.17
N ARG A 108 -16.86 10.55 7.51
CA ARG A 108 -18.07 10.42 8.32
C ARG A 108 -19.04 11.58 8.05
N ASP A 109 -18.54 12.80 8.10
CA ASP A 109 -19.37 13.99 7.94
C ASP A 109 -19.94 14.07 6.52
N LYS A 110 -19.17 13.66 5.50
CA LYS A 110 -19.66 13.48 4.13
C LYS A 110 -20.79 12.44 4.06
N LEU A 111 -20.62 11.26 4.66
CA LEU A 111 -21.64 10.20 4.65
C LEU A 111 -22.91 10.63 5.40
N ARG A 112 -22.77 11.35 6.52
CA ARG A 112 -23.90 11.93 7.26
C ARG A 112 -24.65 12.98 6.44
N GLY A 113 -23.92 13.81 5.68
CA GLY A 113 -24.52 14.75 4.72
C GLY A 113 -25.29 14.06 3.59
N LEU A 114 -25.00 12.78 3.33
CA LEU A 114 -25.74 11.91 2.40
C LEU A 114 -26.81 11.06 3.12
N GLU A 115 -27.15 11.39 4.36
CA GLU A 115 -28.16 10.70 5.18
C GLU A 115 -27.90 9.21 5.41
N LYS A 116 -26.64 8.76 5.26
CA LYS A 116 -26.24 7.38 5.56
C LYS A 116 -26.27 7.13 7.07
N GLN A 117 -26.58 5.90 7.47
CA GLN A 117 -26.68 5.45 8.85
C GLN A 117 -25.94 4.13 9.07
N GLY A 118 -25.68 3.80 10.33
CA GLY A 118 -25.06 2.55 10.74
C GLY A 118 -23.57 2.66 11.06
N LEU A 119 -22.93 1.49 11.06
CA LEU A 119 -21.51 1.34 11.32
C LEU A 119 -20.76 1.18 10.01
N VAL A 120 -19.67 1.94 9.85
CA VAL A 120 -18.73 1.81 8.74
C VAL A 120 -17.40 1.31 9.28
N LEU A 121 -16.84 0.28 8.64
CA LEU A 121 -15.49 -0.19 8.89
C LEU A 121 -14.55 0.45 7.86
N LEU A 122 -13.58 1.21 8.33
CA LEU A 122 -12.53 1.77 7.49
C LEU A 122 -11.20 1.04 7.77
N THR A 123 -10.48 0.67 6.73
CA THR A 123 -9.20 -0.03 6.84
C THR A 123 -8.07 0.83 6.28
N VAL A 124 -6.94 0.84 6.97
CA VAL A 124 -5.72 1.54 6.56
C VAL A 124 -4.75 0.52 5.97
N TYR A 125 -4.28 0.80 4.76
CA TYR A 125 -3.25 0.03 4.08
C TYR A 125 -1.98 0.87 3.88
N LEU A 126 -0.81 0.23 3.99
CA LEU A 126 0.46 0.78 3.55
C LEU A 126 0.75 0.27 2.13
N LEU A 127 1.00 1.22 1.22
CA LEU A 127 1.22 0.97 -0.21
C LEU A 127 2.38 1.84 -0.73
N PRO A 128 2.97 1.52 -1.90
CA PRO A 128 3.86 2.45 -2.60
C PRO A 128 3.22 3.82 -2.81
N SER A 129 3.96 4.92 -2.72
CA SER A 129 3.40 6.23 -3.08
C SER A 129 2.98 6.26 -4.56
N ALA A 130 1.70 6.55 -4.79
CA ALA A 130 1.07 6.74 -6.09
C ALA A 130 -0.32 7.39 -5.92
N ASN A 131 -1.00 7.74 -7.03
CA ASN A 131 -2.40 8.15 -6.98
C ASN A 131 -3.33 6.93 -7.09
N TYR A 132 -4.14 6.72 -6.06
CA TYR A 132 -5.03 5.58 -5.89
C TYR A 132 -6.53 5.88 -6.07
N GLU A 133 -6.92 7.13 -6.37
CA GLU A 133 -8.32 7.59 -6.36
C GLU A 133 -9.26 6.83 -7.30
N LYS A 134 -8.70 6.18 -8.33
CA LYS A 134 -9.45 5.50 -9.39
C LYS A 134 -9.46 3.97 -9.27
N PHE A 135 -8.90 3.43 -8.19
CA PHE A 135 -8.78 1.99 -7.99
C PHE A 135 -9.93 1.44 -7.14
N ALA A 136 -10.39 0.24 -7.50
CA ALA A 136 -11.41 -0.49 -6.74
C ALA A 136 -10.82 -1.02 -5.42
N TRP A 137 -11.67 -1.28 -4.43
CA TRP A 137 -11.24 -1.72 -3.10
C TRP A 137 -10.34 -2.96 -3.10
N SER A 138 -10.65 -3.95 -3.95
CA SER A 138 -9.87 -5.19 -4.05
C SER A 138 -8.40 -4.96 -4.39
N HIS A 139 -8.07 -3.86 -5.09
CA HIS A 139 -6.69 -3.48 -5.37
C HIS A 139 -5.87 -3.31 -4.10
N PHE A 140 -6.47 -2.70 -3.06
CA PHE A 140 -5.76 -2.34 -1.84
C PHE A 140 -5.51 -3.57 -0.96
N SER A 141 -6.51 -4.45 -0.80
CA SER A 141 -6.36 -5.68 -0.01
C SER A 141 -5.41 -6.69 -0.65
N GLU A 142 -5.30 -6.71 -1.98
CA GLU A 142 -4.36 -7.57 -2.70
C GLU A 142 -2.90 -7.09 -2.63
N ARG A 143 -2.69 -5.76 -2.62
CA ARG A 143 -1.36 -5.16 -2.83
C ARG A 143 -0.77 -4.50 -1.59
N GLY A 144 -1.63 -4.04 -0.69
CA GLY A 144 -1.24 -3.32 0.51
C GLY A 144 -0.82 -4.24 1.64
N GLU A 145 -0.06 -3.67 2.56
CA GLU A 145 0.09 -4.22 3.90
C GLU A 145 -1.03 -3.66 4.79
N TYR A 146 -1.74 -4.53 5.49
CA TYR A 146 -2.74 -4.11 6.47
C TYR A 146 -2.05 -3.43 7.66
N VAL A 147 -2.51 -2.22 8.01
CA VAL A 147 -1.92 -1.42 9.08
C VAL A 147 -2.86 -1.32 10.29
N GLY A 148 -4.15 -1.20 10.04
CA GLY A 148 -5.14 -1.07 11.12
C GLY A 148 -6.53 -0.77 10.59
N GLU A 149 -7.48 -0.67 11.52
CA GLU A 149 -8.88 -0.42 11.24
C GLU A 149 -9.48 0.62 12.19
N ILE A 150 -10.45 1.38 11.72
CA ILE A 150 -11.27 2.27 12.53
C ILE A 150 -12.76 2.04 12.22
N LYS A 151 -13.55 1.91 13.29
CA LYS A 151 -14.99 1.75 13.21
C LYS A 151 -15.66 3.10 13.46
N VAL A 152 -16.52 3.52 12.54
CA VAL A 152 -17.15 4.83 12.55
C VAL A 152 -18.67 4.67 12.62
N GLN A 153 -19.28 5.22 13.67
CA GLN A 153 -20.74 5.30 13.79
C GLN A 153 -21.26 6.55 13.07
N LEU A 154 -22.26 6.39 12.20
CA LEU A 154 -22.85 7.50 11.42
C LEU A 154 -24.07 8.16 12.10
N GLY A 155 -24.65 7.51 13.11
CA GLY A 155 -25.83 7.98 13.87
C GLY A 155 -26.30 6.93 14.85
#